data_AF-A0A852C470-F1
#
_entry.id   AF-A0A852C470-F1
#
_cell.length_a   1.000
_cell.length_b   1.000
_cell.length_c   1.000
_cell.angle_alpha   90.00
_cell.angle_beta   90.00
_cell.angle_gamma   90.00
#
_symmetry.space_group_name_H-M   'P 1'
#
loop_
_entity.id
_entity.type
_entity.pdbx_description
1 polymer ?
#
loop_
_entity_poly.entity_id
_entity_poly.type
_entity_poly.pdbx_seq_one_letter_code
_entity_poly.pdbx_strand_id
1 'polypeptide(L)'
;RQLHQTSTLAVAAMEESYREALECTEEDITDKVVFLEKRVTELEKDTAANGEQHSRLRQENLQLVHRANALEEQLKEQELRADQTLLEEIKKQRELLSKMEREKSIEIENLQARLQQLDDENSELRSCVPCLRASIERLEEEKQKLLDEIEELSVQLAEEQEKRRKLGDKLSQERHHFQKEKESTQELIEDLRKQLEHLQLFKLEAEQRRGRSSSSMGLQEYNSRTRETELEQEIKQLKQDNRSLKEQNDELNGQIINLSIQGAKNLFSASFSESLAAEISSVSRDELMEAIQKQEEINFRLQDYIDRIIVAIMETNPSILEVK
;
A
#
# COMPACT_ATOMS: atom_id res chain seq x y z
N ARG A 1 37.10 -181.40 -20.69
CA ARG A 1 37.86 -180.16 -20.45
C ARG A 1 36.91 -178.96 -20.60
N GLN A 2 36.07 -178.70 -19.59
CA GLN A 2 35.07 -177.61 -19.55
C GLN A 2 35.29 -176.76 -18.30
N LEU A 3 36.46 -176.13 -18.16
CA LEU A 3 36.77 -175.27 -17.00
C LEU A 3 37.55 -173.99 -17.37
N HIS A 4 37.50 -173.55 -18.64
CA HIS A 4 38.20 -172.33 -19.10
C HIS A 4 37.29 -171.28 -19.76
N GLN A 5 35.96 -171.43 -19.69
CA GLN A 5 35.03 -170.44 -20.25
C GLN A 5 34.38 -169.51 -19.22
N THR A 6 34.56 -169.75 -17.92
CA THR A 6 33.94 -168.94 -16.85
C THR A 6 34.83 -167.83 -16.28
N SER A 7 36.14 -167.83 -16.53
CA SER A 7 37.05 -166.77 -16.04
C SER A 7 37.16 -165.56 -16.98
N THR A 8 36.90 -165.75 -18.28
CA THR A 8 36.99 -164.68 -19.29
C THR A 8 35.77 -163.76 -19.26
N LEU A 9 34.61 -164.26 -18.81
CA LEU A 9 33.39 -163.46 -18.68
C LEU A 9 33.41 -162.52 -17.46
N ALA A 10 34.12 -162.88 -16.38
CA ALA A 10 34.22 -162.04 -15.18
C ALA A 10 35.20 -160.86 -15.35
N VAL A 11 36.27 -161.04 -16.12
CA VAL A 11 37.22 -159.95 -16.46
C VAL A 11 36.61 -159.01 -17.49
N ALA A 12 35.89 -159.55 -18.48
CA ALA A 12 35.14 -158.73 -19.44
C ALA A 12 34.05 -157.89 -18.74
N ALA A 13 33.26 -158.47 -17.84
CA ALA A 13 32.23 -157.72 -17.10
C ALA A 13 32.82 -156.65 -16.15
N MET A 14 34.04 -156.86 -15.62
CA MET A 14 34.71 -155.87 -14.79
C MET A 14 35.34 -154.75 -15.65
N GLU A 15 36.00 -155.08 -16.76
CA GLU A 15 36.52 -154.10 -17.72
C GLU A 15 35.41 -153.30 -18.43
N GLU A 16 34.24 -153.92 -18.64
CA GLU A 16 33.03 -153.29 -19.17
C GLU A 16 32.37 -152.38 -18.13
N SER A 17 32.37 -152.76 -16.84
CA SER A 17 31.94 -151.89 -15.74
C SER A 17 32.90 -150.73 -15.46
N TYR A 18 34.22 -150.93 -15.60
CA TYR A 18 35.21 -149.85 -15.51
C TYR A 18 35.17 -148.94 -16.75
N ARG A 19 34.90 -149.49 -17.95
CA ARG A 19 34.63 -148.70 -19.16
C ARG A 19 33.33 -147.93 -19.05
N GLU A 20 32.24 -148.53 -18.59
CA GLU A 20 30.98 -147.82 -18.33
C GLU A 20 31.15 -146.76 -17.24
N ALA A 21 31.97 -147.00 -16.21
CA ALA A 21 32.28 -145.98 -15.21
C ALA A 21 33.16 -144.84 -15.77
N LEU A 22 34.12 -145.14 -16.63
CA LEU A 22 34.97 -144.16 -17.33
C LEU A 22 34.17 -143.36 -18.37
N GLU A 23 33.35 -144.02 -19.18
CA GLU A 23 32.42 -143.42 -20.14
C GLU A 23 31.36 -142.58 -19.41
N CYS A 24 30.82 -143.05 -18.28
CA CYS A 24 29.93 -142.25 -17.43
C CYS A 24 30.63 -141.01 -16.84
N THR A 25 31.93 -141.09 -16.52
CA THR A 25 32.69 -139.92 -16.08
C THR A 25 33.08 -138.98 -17.23
N GLU A 26 33.35 -139.49 -18.44
CA GLU A 26 33.60 -138.69 -19.63
C GLU A 26 32.32 -138.00 -20.14
N GLU A 27 31.18 -138.69 -20.07
CA GLU A 27 29.84 -138.12 -20.33
C GLU A 27 29.51 -137.02 -19.31
N ASP A 28 29.78 -137.22 -18.01
CA ASP A 28 29.59 -136.20 -16.97
C ASP A 28 30.54 -134.98 -17.14
N ILE A 29 31.77 -135.19 -17.62
CA ILE A 29 32.69 -134.10 -17.98
C ILE A 29 32.20 -133.37 -19.24
N THR A 30 31.73 -134.09 -20.25
CA THR A 30 31.22 -133.52 -21.50
C THR A 30 29.96 -132.69 -21.24
N ASP A 31 29.05 -133.18 -20.40
CA ASP A 31 27.86 -132.44 -19.96
C ASP A 31 28.23 -131.18 -19.15
N LYS A 32 29.25 -131.27 -18.29
CA LYS A 32 29.81 -130.09 -17.58
C LYS A 32 30.45 -129.08 -18.53
N VAL A 33 31.15 -129.53 -19.57
CA VAL A 33 31.73 -128.66 -20.60
C VAL A 33 30.62 -127.98 -21.42
N VAL A 34 29.61 -128.72 -21.88
CA VAL A 34 28.46 -128.16 -22.60
C VAL A 34 27.66 -127.20 -21.72
N PHE A 35 27.52 -127.49 -20.42
CA PHE A 35 26.92 -126.58 -19.45
C PHE A 35 27.76 -125.29 -19.29
N LEU A 36 29.08 -125.41 -19.18
CA LEU A 36 29.98 -124.27 -19.10
C LEU A 36 29.97 -123.45 -20.39
N GLU A 37 29.93 -124.07 -21.58
CA GLU A 37 29.81 -123.37 -22.86
C GLU A 37 28.48 -122.62 -22.96
N LYS A 38 27.35 -123.25 -22.58
CA LYS A 38 26.07 -122.56 -22.48
C LYS A 38 26.13 -121.40 -21.49
N ARG A 39 26.75 -121.60 -20.33
CA ARG A 39 26.93 -120.56 -19.31
C ARG A 39 27.80 -119.41 -19.83
N VAL A 40 28.87 -119.71 -20.58
CA VAL A 40 29.75 -118.71 -21.20
C VAL A 40 28.99 -117.95 -22.27
N THR A 41 28.25 -118.62 -23.15
CA THR A 41 27.44 -117.93 -24.18
C THR A 41 26.30 -117.10 -23.61
N GLU A 42 25.70 -117.51 -22.49
CA GLU A 42 24.74 -116.68 -21.72
C GLU A 42 25.44 -115.45 -21.14
N LEU A 43 26.60 -115.60 -20.51
CA LEU A 43 27.39 -114.48 -19.99
C LEU A 43 27.86 -113.53 -21.11
N GLU A 44 28.22 -114.04 -22.28
CA GLU A 44 28.58 -113.24 -23.45
C GLU A 44 27.37 -112.44 -23.97
N LYS A 45 26.18 -113.04 -24.00
CA LYS A 45 24.95 -112.34 -24.34
C LYS A 45 24.58 -111.29 -23.30
N ASP A 46 24.70 -111.61 -22.01
CA ASP A 46 24.43 -110.68 -20.91
C ASP A 46 25.43 -109.52 -20.91
N THR A 47 26.72 -109.77 -21.16
CA THR A 47 27.74 -108.73 -21.28
C THR A 47 27.49 -107.83 -22.50
N ALA A 48 27.07 -108.37 -23.64
CA ALA A 48 26.68 -107.58 -24.80
C ALA A 48 25.43 -106.73 -24.55
N ALA A 49 24.36 -107.30 -23.98
CA ALA A 49 23.14 -106.58 -23.64
C ALA A 49 23.38 -105.49 -22.60
N ASN A 50 24.21 -105.76 -21.59
CA ASN A 50 24.60 -104.79 -20.57
C ASN A 50 25.48 -103.68 -21.17
N GLY A 51 26.34 -104.01 -22.14
CA GLY A 51 27.12 -103.04 -22.91
C GLY A 51 26.24 -102.09 -23.74
N GLU A 52 25.23 -102.63 -24.43
CA GLU A 52 24.24 -101.81 -25.13
C GLU A 52 23.44 -100.91 -24.19
N GLN A 53 22.98 -101.45 -23.05
CA GLN A 53 22.27 -100.69 -22.04
C GLN A 53 23.14 -99.57 -21.47
N HIS A 54 24.41 -99.85 -21.18
CA HIS A 54 25.37 -98.82 -20.77
C HIS A 54 25.56 -97.74 -21.83
N SER A 55 25.64 -98.11 -23.11
CA SER A 55 25.76 -97.15 -24.21
C SER A 55 24.52 -96.26 -24.32
N ARG A 56 23.31 -96.83 -24.22
CA ARG A 56 22.04 -96.09 -24.25
C ARG A 56 21.94 -95.13 -23.06
N LEU A 57 22.18 -95.61 -21.84
CA LEU A 57 22.18 -94.77 -20.64
C LEU A 57 23.22 -93.64 -20.74
N ARG A 58 24.39 -93.90 -21.32
CA ARG A 58 25.42 -92.88 -21.54
C ARG A 58 24.95 -91.81 -22.53
N GLN A 59 24.25 -92.20 -23.60
CA GLN A 59 23.69 -91.25 -24.57
C GLN A 59 22.54 -90.44 -23.96
N GLU A 60 21.62 -91.07 -23.23
CA GLU A 60 20.54 -90.39 -22.51
C GLU A 60 21.09 -89.42 -21.47
N ASN A 61 22.10 -89.83 -20.68
CA ASN A 61 22.75 -88.96 -19.71
C ASN A 61 23.40 -87.75 -20.38
N LEU A 62 24.08 -87.96 -21.52
CA LEU A 62 24.66 -86.86 -22.30
C LEU A 62 23.58 -85.87 -22.78
N GLN A 63 22.44 -86.36 -23.28
CA GLN A 63 21.33 -85.51 -23.71
C GLN A 63 20.72 -84.73 -22.53
N LEU A 64 20.56 -85.38 -21.36
CA LEU A 64 20.08 -84.72 -20.15
C LEU A 64 21.03 -83.64 -19.67
N VAL A 65 22.34 -83.87 -19.73
CA VAL A 65 23.37 -82.87 -19.40
C VAL A 65 23.28 -81.67 -20.35
N HIS A 66 23.20 -81.90 -21.66
CA HIS A 66 23.04 -80.80 -22.62
C HIS A 66 21.75 -80.00 -22.38
N ARG A 67 20.64 -80.69 -22.07
CA ARG A 67 19.37 -80.04 -21.75
C ARG A 67 19.46 -79.24 -20.45
N ALA A 68 20.10 -79.78 -19.42
CA ALA A 68 20.30 -79.09 -18.15
C ALA A 68 21.14 -77.82 -18.35
N ASN A 69 22.26 -77.90 -19.07
CA ASN A 69 23.11 -76.76 -19.38
C ASN A 69 22.34 -75.67 -20.17
N ALA A 70 21.54 -76.07 -21.17
CA ALA A 70 20.72 -75.11 -21.93
C ALA A 70 19.67 -74.40 -21.05
N LEU A 71 19.04 -75.12 -20.12
CA LEU A 71 18.10 -74.53 -19.16
C LEU A 71 18.81 -73.61 -18.16
N GLU A 72 20.02 -73.95 -17.70
CA GLU A 72 20.83 -73.09 -16.84
C GLU A 72 21.25 -71.80 -17.54
N GLU A 73 21.63 -71.86 -18.83
CA GLU A 73 21.93 -70.68 -19.62
C GLU A 73 20.70 -69.80 -19.83
N GLN A 74 19.54 -70.39 -20.13
CA GLN A 74 18.28 -69.65 -20.23
C GLN A 74 17.90 -68.98 -18.90
N LEU A 75 18.08 -69.68 -17.77
CA LEU A 75 17.80 -69.11 -16.46
C LEU A 75 18.70 -67.90 -16.17
N LYS A 76 20.02 -68.04 -16.40
CA LYS A 76 20.98 -66.93 -16.24
C LYS A 76 20.65 -65.75 -17.13
N GLU A 77 20.23 -66.00 -18.37
CA GLU A 77 19.85 -64.94 -19.30
C GLU A 77 18.55 -64.23 -18.85
N GLN A 78 17.58 -64.98 -18.32
CA GLN A 78 16.36 -64.40 -17.74
C GLN A 78 16.64 -63.59 -16.47
N GLU A 79 17.51 -64.09 -15.58
CA GLU A 79 17.95 -63.35 -14.38
C GLU A 79 18.63 -62.04 -14.78
N LEU A 80 19.55 -62.07 -15.74
CA LEU A 80 20.22 -60.87 -16.24
C LEU A 80 19.22 -59.86 -16.86
N ARG A 81 18.25 -60.33 -17.65
CA ARG A 81 17.19 -59.47 -18.21
C ARG A 81 16.32 -58.86 -17.12
N ALA A 82 15.94 -59.63 -16.11
CA ALA A 82 15.15 -59.16 -14.97
C ALA A 82 15.93 -58.08 -14.19
N ASP A 83 17.21 -58.30 -13.92
CA ASP A 83 18.07 -57.33 -13.25
C ASP A 83 18.23 -56.03 -14.05
N GLN A 84 18.43 -56.13 -15.37
CA GLN A 84 18.53 -54.96 -16.26
C GLN A 84 17.25 -54.13 -16.24
N THR A 85 16.09 -54.78 -16.40
CA THR A 85 14.78 -54.11 -16.36
C THR A 85 14.51 -53.48 -14.99
N LEU A 86 14.84 -54.16 -13.89
CA LEU A 86 14.74 -53.60 -12.55
C LEU A 86 15.60 -52.35 -12.37
N LEU A 87 16.86 -52.38 -12.83
CA LEU A 87 17.76 -51.23 -12.75
C LEU A 87 17.26 -50.04 -13.57
N GLU A 88 16.72 -50.28 -14.77
CA GLU A 88 16.10 -49.24 -15.60
C GLU A 88 14.88 -48.62 -14.92
N GLU A 89 14.00 -49.43 -14.34
CA GLU A 89 12.82 -48.92 -13.63
C GLU A 89 13.21 -48.13 -12.38
N ILE A 90 14.20 -48.59 -11.60
CA ILE A 90 14.73 -47.84 -10.45
C ILE A 90 15.29 -46.49 -10.92
N LYS A 91 16.03 -46.46 -12.04
CA LYS A 91 16.58 -45.23 -12.59
C LYS A 91 15.47 -44.26 -13.02
N LYS A 92 14.47 -44.74 -13.76
CA LYS A 92 13.31 -43.92 -14.19
C LYS A 92 12.53 -43.36 -12.99
N GLN A 93 12.27 -44.18 -11.97
CA GLN A 93 11.58 -43.75 -10.76
C GLN A 93 12.36 -42.68 -10.01
N ARG A 94 13.69 -42.83 -9.87
CA ARG A 94 14.54 -41.80 -9.26
C ARG A 94 14.51 -40.48 -10.03
N GLU A 95 14.56 -40.54 -11.36
CA GLU A 95 14.49 -39.36 -12.21
C GLU A 95 13.14 -38.64 -12.08
N LEU A 96 12.03 -39.39 -12.08
CA LEU A 96 10.68 -38.85 -11.90
C LEU A 96 10.50 -38.21 -10.53
N LEU A 97 10.95 -38.88 -9.45
CA LEU A 97 10.92 -38.33 -8.11
C LEU A 97 11.72 -37.03 -8.02
N SER A 98 12.96 -37.03 -8.54
CA SER A 98 13.81 -35.85 -8.53
C SER A 98 13.22 -34.69 -9.35
N LYS A 99 12.50 -34.98 -10.45
CA LYS A 99 11.79 -33.95 -11.22
C LYS A 99 10.63 -33.36 -10.40
N MET A 100 9.81 -34.21 -9.79
CA MET A 100 8.68 -33.79 -8.96
C MET A 100 9.14 -32.97 -7.74
N GLU A 101 10.24 -33.36 -7.08
CA GLU A 101 10.82 -32.60 -5.97
C GLU A 101 11.27 -31.21 -6.39
N ARG A 102 11.90 -31.07 -7.56
CA ARG A 102 12.28 -29.76 -8.11
C ARG A 102 11.06 -28.91 -8.44
N GLU A 103 10.05 -29.48 -9.09
CA GLU A 103 8.80 -28.77 -9.42
C GLU A 103 8.10 -28.26 -8.17
N LYS A 104 8.01 -29.09 -7.11
CA LYS A 104 7.47 -28.68 -5.81
C LYS A 104 8.30 -27.58 -5.15
N SER A 105 9.64 -27.65 -5.19
CA SER A 105 10.50 -26.60 -4.63
C SER A 105 10.22 -25.26 -5.32
N ILE A 106 10.17 -25.25 -6.65
CA ILE A 106 9.88 -24.05 -7.44
C ILE A 106 8.49 -23.49 -7.12
N GLU A 107 7.48 -24.36 -6.99
CA GLU A 107 6.12 -23.92 -6.61
C GLU A 107 6.07 -23.32 -5.21
N ILE A 108 6.78 -23.92 -4.24
CA ILE A 108 6.91 -23.39 -2.88
C ILE A 108 7.60 -22.01 -2.91
N GLU A 109 8.71 -21.87 -3.63
CA GLU A 109 9.44 -20.59 -3.76
C GLU A 109 8.55 -19.51 -4.39
N ASN A 110 7.79 -19.84 -5.44
CA ASN A 110 6.86 -18.91 -6.08
C ASN A 110 5.74 -18.46 -5.14
N LEU A 111 5.15 -19.40 -4.37
CA LEU A 111 4.12 -19.08 -3.39
C LEU A 111 4.68 -18.24 -2.24
N GLN A 112 5.89 -18.54 -1.77
CA GLN A 112 6.58 -17.74 -0.75
C GLN A 112 6.85 -16.31 -1.24
N ALA A 113 7.35 -16.15 -2.47
CA ALA A 113 7.57 -14.83 -3.06
C ALA A 113 6.26 -14.04 -3.19
N ARG A 114 5.17 -14.70 -3.60
CA ARG A 114 3.86 -14.05 -3.69
C ARG A 114 3.30 -13.66 -2.32
N LEU A 115 3.51 -14.50 -1.31
CA LEU A 115 3.11 -14.21 0.06
C LEU A 115 3.88 -13.01 0.61
N GLN A 116 5.20 -12.96 0.42
CA GLN A 116 6.02 -11.82 0.83
C GLN A 116 5.56 -10.51 0.17
N GLN A 117 5.29 -10.52 -1.14
CA GLN A 117 4.75 -9.34 -1.84
C GLN A 117 3.43 -8.85 -1.22
N LEU A 118 2.51 -9.77 -0.93
CA LEU A 118 1.23 -9.42 -0.32
C LEU A 118 1.41 -8.89 1.11
N ASP A 119 2.33 -9.44 1.88
CA ASP A 119 2.64 -8.95 3.23
C ASP A 119 3.26 -7.55 3.20
N ASP A 120 4.15 -7.28 2.23
CA ASP A 120 4.75 -5.95 2.02
C ASP A 120 3.67 -4.93 1.64
N GLU A 121 2.81 -5.23 0.66
CA GLU A 121 1.67 -4.39 0.27
C GLU A 121 0.71 -4.14 1.45
N ASN A 122 0.44 -5.16 2.26
CA ASN A 122 -0.44 -5.06 3.43
C ASN A 122 0.19 -4.19 4.53
N SER A 123 1.51 -4.31 4.73
CA SER A 123 2.28 -3.46 5.64
C SER A 123 2.25 -1.99 5.20
N GLU A 124 2.46 -1.72 3.92
CA GLU A 124 2.36 -0.38 3.34
C GLU A 124 0.97 0.21 3.55
N LEU A 125 -0.09 -0.54 3.22
CA LEU A 125 -1.47 -0.09 3.46
C LEU A 125 -1.74 0.19 4.95
N ARG A 126 -1.27 -0.68 5.85
CA ARG A 126 -1.39 -0.48 7.30
C ARG A 126 -0.68 0.78 7.77
N SER A 127 0.44 1.16 7.15
CA SER A 127 1.17 2.39 7.47
C SER A 127 0.49 3.66 6.93
N CYS A 128 -0.16 3.59 5.76
CA CYS A 128 -0.88 4.71 5.15
C CYS A 128 -2.18 5.06 5.88
N VAL A 129 -2.88 4.06 6.44
CA VAL A 129 -4.17 4.26 7.11
C VAL A 129 -4.12 5.28 8.26
N PRO A 130 -3.17 5.21 9.22
CA PRO A 130 -3.04 6.22 10.28
C PRO A 130 -2.78 7.63 9.75
N CYS A 131 -1.94 7.77 8.72
CA CYS A 131 -1.62 9.07 8.13
C CYS A 131 -2.86 9.72 7.49
N LEU A 132 -3.65 8.92 6.77
CA LEU A 132 -4.91 9.38 6.19
C LEU A 132 -5.94 9.73 7.26
N ARG A 133 -6.06 8.93 8.32
CA ARG A 133 -6.95 9.23 9.46
C ARG A 133 -6.60 10.55 10.13
N ALA A 134 -5.32 10.77 10.43
CA ALA A 134 -4.87 12.04 11.01
C ALA A 134 -5.13 13.23 10.07
N SER A 135 -5.05 13.02 8.75
CA SER A 135 -5.41 14.07 7.79
C SER A 135 -6.91 14.35 7.74
N ILE A 136 -7.75 13.33 7.89
CA ILE A 136 -9.21 13.50 7.97
C ILE A 136 -9.56 14.28 9.24
N GLU A 137 -9.02 13.87 10.40
CA GLU A 137 -9.27 14.54 11.69
C GLU A 137 -8.89 16.02 11.64
N ARG A 138 -7.73 16.37 11.08
CA ARG A 138 -7.31 17.76 10.91
C ARG A 138 -8.26 18.57 10.02
N LEU A 139 -8.71 17.99 8.91
CA LEU A 139 -9.65 18.64 8.00
C LEU A 139 -11.04 18.81 8.65
N GLU A 140 -11.45 17.87 9.49
CA GLU A 140 -12.68 17.97 10.27
C GLU A 140 -12.59 19.09 11.31
N GLU A 141 -11.44 19.24 11.99
CA GLU A 141 -11.19 20.37 12.90
C GLU A 141 -11.20 21.72 12.17
N GLU A 142 -10.54 21.83 11.02
CA GLU A 142 -10.55 23.06 10.20
C GLU A 142 -11.96 23.40 9.72
N LYS A 143 -12.72 22.40 9.27
CA LYS A 143 -14.13 22.57 8.90
C LYS A 143 -14.94 23.09 10.07
N GLN A 144 -14.76 22.53 11.27
CA GLN A 144 -15.50 22.99 12.45
C GLN A 144 -15.17 24.44 12.79
N LYS A 145 -13.89 24.82 12.80
CA LYS A 145 -13.46 26.22 13.03
C LYS A 145 -14.09 27.19 12.04
N LEU A 146 -14.14 26.84 10.76
CA LEU A 146 -14.77 27.66 9.74
C LEU A 146 -16.29 27.77 9.91
N LEU A 147 -16.96 26.70 10.37
CA LEU A 147 -18.38 26.75 10.67
C LEU A 147 -18.66 27.69 11.85
N ASP A 148 -17.85 27.61 12.91
CA ASP A 148 -17.96 28.49 14.08
C ASP A 148 -17.74 29.96 13.66
N GLU A 149 -16.74 30.25 12.82
CA GLU A 149 -16.49 31.60 12.29
C GLU A 149 -17.64 32.12 11.41
N ILE A 150 -18.23 31.26 10.57
CA ILE A 150 -19.42 31.61 9.77
C ILE A 150 -20.60 31.95 10.68
N GLU A 151 -20.80 31.20 11.77
CA GLU A 151 -21.87 31.48 12.73
C GLU A 151 -21.65 32.82 13.43
N GLU A 152 -20.43 33.09 13.90
CA GLU A 152 -20.07 34.38 14.51
C GLU A 152 -20.30 35.56 13.55
N LEU A 153 -19.81 35.45 12.31
CA LEU A 153 -20.00 36.49 11.29
C LEU A 153 -21.49 36.67 10.93
N SER A 154 -22.27 35.59 10.93
CA SER A 154 -23.71 35.64 10.67
C SER A 154 -24.45 36.40 11.77
N VAL A 155 -24.07 36.18 13.04
CA VAL A 155 -24.62 36.94 14.18
C VAL A 155 -24.24 38.41 14.08
N GLN A 156 -22.96 38.72 13.83
CA GLN A 156 -22.50 40.11 13.67
C GLN A 156 -23.22 40.84 12.53
N LEU A 157 -23.43 40.14 11.40
CA LEU A 157 -24.17 40.69 10.27
C LEU A 157 -25.63 40.99 10.65
N ALA A 158 -26.29 40.10 11.38
CA ALA A 158 -27.67 40.31 11.83
C ALA A 158 -27.77 41.50 12.79
N GLU A 159 -26.80 41.65 13.71
CA GLU A 159 -26.73 42.80 14.61
C GLU A 159 -26.54 44.12 13.86
N GLU A 160 -25.64 44.17 12.88
CA GLU A 160 -25.42 45.36 12.06
C GLU A 160 -26.63 45.69 11.18
N GLN A 161 -27.33 44.68 10.64
CA GLN A 161 -28.58 44.88 9.92
C GLN A 161 -29.66 45.50 10.82
N GLU A 162 -29.76 45.05 12.07
CA GLU A 162 -30.71 45.59 13.04
C GLU A 162 -30.34 47.01 13.50
N LYS A 163 -29.04 47.29 13.70
CA LYS A 163 -28.55 48.66 13.97
C LYS A 163 -28.89 49.60 12.81
N ARG A 164 -28.64 49.18 11.57
CA ARG A 164 -29.00 49.94 10.36
C ARG A 164 -30.50 50.19 10.27
N ARG A 165 -31.34 49.20 10.58
CA ARG A 165 -32.80 49.36 10.63
C ARG A 165 -33.21 50.43 11.66
N LYS A 166 -32.70 50.33 12.89
CA LYS A 166 -32.96 51.31 13.96
C LYS A 166 -32.53 52.73 13.59
N LEU A 167 -31.37 52.90 12.94
CA LEU A 167 -30.94 54.22 12.44
C LEU A 167 -31.86 54.73 11.33
N GLY A 168 -32.27 53.86 10.41
CA GLY A 168 -33.26 54.19 9.37
C GLY A 168 -34.58 54.68 9.96
N ASP A 169 -35.08 53.99 10.98
CA ASP A 169 -36.31 54.37 11.68
C ASP A 169 -36.18 55.73 12.39
N LYS A 170 -35.06 55.98 13.07
CA LYS A 170 -34.77 57.29 13.69
C LYS A 170 -34.73 58.42 12.66
N LEU A 171 -34.04 58.22 11.54
CA LEU A 171 -33.96 59.20 10.47
C LEU A 171 -35.34 59.50 9.86
N SER A 172 -36.18 58.47 9.72
CA SER A 172 -37.56 58.63 9.25
C SER A 172 -38.40 59.46 10.25
N GLN A 173 -38.27 59.17 11.54
CA GLN A 173 -38.95 59.94 12.61
C GLN A 173 -38.50 61.40 12.63
N GLU A 174 -37.20 61.68 12.54
CA GLU A 174 -36.66 63.04 12.49
C GLU A 174 -37.17 63.80 11.26
N ARG A 175 -37.18 63.17 10.08
CA ARG A 175 -37.76 63.77 8.87
C ARG A 175 -39.23 64.13 9.04
N HIS A 176 -40.02 63.23 9.64
CA HIS A 176 -41.44 63.48 9.88
C HIS A 176 -41.67 64.59 10.92
N HIS A 177 -40.85 64.63 11.98
CA HIS A 177 -40.90 65.68 12.99
C HIS A 177 -40.55 67.05 12.38
N PHE A 178 -39.44 67.13 11.65
CA PHE A 178 -39.03 68.34 10.94
C PHE A 178 -40.11 68.81 9.95
N GLN A 179 -40.75 67.89 9.24
CA GLN A 179 -41.85 68.22 8.33
C GLN A 179 -43.06 68.82 9.07
N LYS A 180 -43.44 68.27 10.23
CA LYS A 180 -44.51 68.83 11.07
C LYS A 180 -44.16 70.21 11.61
N GLU A 181 -42.93 70.41 12.07
CA GLU A 181 -42.47 71.73 12.54
C GLU A 181 -42.46 72.75 11.39
N LYS A 182 -42.03 72.33 10.20
CA LYS A 182 -42.10 73.16 8.99
C LYS A 182 -43.54 73.55 8.65
N GLU A 183 -44.49 72.63 8.74
CA GLU A 183 -45.92 72.91 8.53
C GLU A 183 -46.46 73.88 9.58
N SER A 184 -46.17 73.65 10.86
CA SER A 184 -46.62 74.54 11.96
C SER A 184 -46.02 75.94 11.88
N THR A 185 -44.73 76.07 11.52
CA THR A 185 -44.10 77.38 11.31
C THR A 185 -44.66 78.09 10.08
N GLN A 186 -45.00 77.35 9.02
CA GLN A 186 -45.68 77.89 7.84
C GLN A 186 -47.08 78.41 8.19
N GLU A 187 -47.87 77.68 8.97
CA GLU A 187 -49.18 78.13 9.47
C GLU A 187 -49.07 79.43 10.27
N LEU A 188 -48.09 79.53 11.18
CA LEU A 188 -47.81 80.75 11.94
C LEU A 188 -47.44 81.93 11.03
N ILE A 189 -46.62 81.69 9.99
CA ILE A 189 -46.28 82.70 8.99
C ILE A 189 -47.53 83.18 8.26
N GLU A 190 -48.44 82.28 7.89
CA GLU A 190 -49.70 82.62 7.22
C GLU A 190 -50.62 83.45 8.11
N ASP A 191 -50.74 83.10 9.40
CA ASP A 191 -51.53 83.88 10.35
C ASP A 191 -50.94 85.27 10.60
N LEU A 192 -49.62 85.39 10.71
CA LEU A 192 -48.95 86.68 10.79
C LEU A 192 -49.14 87.50 9.51
N ARG A 193 -49.11 86.87 8.33
CA ARG A 193 -49.41 87.55 7.05
C ARG A 193 -50.84 88.09 7.00
N LYS A 194 -51.83 87.31 7.43
CA LYS A 194 -53.23 87.78 7.54
C LYS A 194 -53.36 88.95 8.51
N GLN A 195 -52.72 88.88 9.68
CA GLN A 195 -52.71 89.97 10.64
C GLN A 195 -52.06 91.24 10.08
N LEU A 196 -50.94 91.11 9.35
CA LEU A 196 -50.29 92.22 8.67
C LEU A 196 -51.19 92.84 7.59
N GLU A 197 -51.88 92.02 6.80
CA GLU A 197 -52.85 92.49 5.81
C GLU A 197 -54.01 93.25 6.47
N HIS A 198 -54.58 92.73 7.56
CA HIS A 198 -55.61 93.43 8.34
C HIS A 198 -55.11 94.77 8.91
N LEU A 199 -53.90 94.80 9.46
CA LEU A 199 -53.27 96.02 9.96
C LEU A 199 -53.02 97.05 8.84
N GLN A 200 -52.61 96.59 7.66
CA GLN A 200 -52.44 97.46 6.48
C GLN A 200 -53.77 98.06 6.03
N LEU A 201 -54.84 97.26 5.93
CA LEU A 201 -56.18 97.74 5.60
C LEU A 201 -56.67 98.75 6.64
N PHE A 202 -56.55 98.44 7.92
CA PHE A 202 -56.91 99.35 9.01
C PHE A 202 -56.14 100.67 8.95
N LYS A 203 -54.82 100.61 8.66
CA LYS A 203 -53.99 101.82 8.50
C LYS A 203 -54.44 102.64 7.30
N LEU A 204 -54.77 101.99 6.17
CA LEU A 204 -55.25 102.67 4.97
C LEU A 204 -56.60 103.36 5.22
N GLU A 205 -57.51 102.71 5.95
CA GLU A 205 -58.79 103.30 6.39
C GLU A 205 -58.57 104.49 7.35
N ALA A 206 -57.62 104.38 8.28
CA ALA A 206 -57.26 105.46 9.20
C ALA A 206 -56.61 106.66 8.47
N GLU A 207 -55.77 106.41 7.47
CA GLU A 207 -55.18 107.42 6.59
C GLU A 207 -56.24 108.02 5.63
N GLN A 208 -57.23 107.25 5.17
CA GLN A 208 -58.38 107.79 4.44
C GLN A 208 -59.20 108.76 5.29
N ARG A 209 -59.24 108.56 6.62
CA ARG A 209 -59.86 109.48 7.58
C ARG A 209 -58.97 110.66 7.98
N ARG A 210 -57.67 110.61 7.72
CA ARG A 210 -56.70 111.69 7.94
C ARG A 210 -56.06 112.10 6.62
N GLY A 211 -56.75 112.99 5.91
CA GLY A 211 -56.34 113.51 4.60
C GLY A 211 -54.83 113.79 4.48
N ARG A 212 -54.29 113.37 3.32
CA ARG A 212 -52.95 113.61 2.77
C ARG A 212 -52.15 114.70 3.50
N SER A 213 -51.09 114.30 4.19
CA SER A 213 -50.00 115.19 4.60
C SER A 213 -48.66 114.54 4.26
N SER A 214 -48.08 115.01 3.16
CA SER A 214 -46.68 114.83 2.79
C SER A 214 -45.83 115.87 3.53
N SER A 215 -44.62 115.52 3.98
CA SER A 215 -43.42 116.40 4.16
C SER A 215 -42.49 116.05 5.35
N SER A 216 -41.87 114.86 5.36
CA SER A 216 -40.72 114.59 6.26
C SER A 216 -39.70 113.59 5.69
N MET A 217 -39.59 113.43 4.37
CA MET A 217 -38.79 112.35 3.76
C MET A 217 -37.32 112.70 3.47
N GLY A 218 -36.98 113.98 3.26
CA GLY A 218 -35.67 114.37 2.71
C GLY A 218 -34.45 114.15 3.63
N LEU A 219 -34.61 114.20 4.95
CA LEU A 219 -33.48 114.03 5.89
C LEU A 219 -33.18 112.55 6.19
N GLN A 220 -34.18 111.68 6.04
CA GLN A 220 -34.04 110.24 6.25
C GLN A 220 -33.40 109.55 5.05
N GLU A 221 -33.66 110.04 3.84
CA GLU A 221 -33.04 109.53 2.60
C GLU A 221 -31.52 109.74 2.55
N TYR A 222 -30.99 110.82 3.14
CA TYR A 222 -29.55 111.09 3.16
C TYR A 222 -28.78 110.16 4.13
N ASN A 223 -29.34 109.93 5.33
CA ASN A 223 -28.79 108.97 6.28
C ASN A 223 -28.88 107.53 5.76
N SER A 224 -29.97 107.18 5.06
CA SER A 224 -30.11 105.87 4.40
C SER A 224 -29.08 105.66 3.29
N ARG A 225 -28.83 106.66 2.43
CA ARG A 225 -27.82 106.56 1.36
C ARG A 225 -26.39 106.39 1.90
N THR A 226 -26.05 107.09 2.98
CA THR A 226 -24.72 106.97 3.59
C THR A 226 -24.51 105.55 4.15
N ARG A 227 -25.51 105.03 4.87
CA ARG A 227 -25.47 103.67 5.41
C ARG A 227 -25.52 102.59 4.34
N GLU A 228 -26.22 102.82 3.25
CA GLU A 228 -26.23 101.95 2.07
C GLU A 228 -24.84 101.86 1.45
N THR A 229 -24.14 102.98 1.28
CA THR A 229 -22.76 102.97 0.75
C THR A 229 -21.76 102.26 1.67
N GLU A 230 -21.92 102.35 2.99
CA GLU A 230 -21.09 101.63 3.97
C GLU A 230 -21.33 100.12 3.88
N LEU A 231 -22.60 99.69 3.84
CA LEU A 231 -22.96 98.28 3.69
C LEU A 231 -22.51 97.72 2.34
N GLU A 232 -22.57 98.50 1.26
CA GLU A 232 -22.04 98.09 -0.04
C GLU A 232 -20.53 97.89 -0.03
N GLN A 233 -19.79 98.74 0.69
CA GLN A 233 -18.35 98.58 0.88
C GLN A 233 -18.05 97.33 1.72
N GLU A 234 -18.80 97.09 2.79
CA GLU A 234 -18.67 95.91 3.63
C GLU A 234 -18.98 94.62 2.86
N ILE A 235 -20.04 94.60 2.04
CA ILE A 235 -20.36 93.47 1.16
C ILE A 235 -19.26 93.24 0.13
N LYS A 236 -18.67 94.30 -0.44
CA LYS A 236 -17.54 94.17 -1.37
C LYS A 236 -16.32 93.56 -0.68
N GLN A 237 -16.02 94.01 0.54
CA GLN A 237 -14.92 93.48 1.35
C GLN A 237 -15.16 92.00 1.70
N LEU A 238 -16.34 91.66 2.23
CA LEU A 238 -16.71 90.28 2.58
C LEU A 238 -16.71 89.34 1.37
N LYS A 239 -17.10 89.83 0.18
CA LYS A 239 -17.01 89.05 -1.07
C LYS A 239 -15.56 88.87 -1.54
N GLN A 240 -14.67 89.81 -1.25
CA GLN A 240 -13.25 89.67 -1.55
C GLN A 240 -12.59 88.69 -0.57
N ASP A 241 -12.87 88.82 0.71
CA ASP A 241 -12.34 87.94 1.76
C ASP A 241 -12.83 86.49 1.56
N ASN A 242 -14.11 86.28 1.21
CA ASN A 242 -14.61 84.95 0.85
C ASN A 242 -13.90 84.35 -0.37
N ARG A 243 -13.59 85.17 -1.38
CA ARG A 243 -12.83 84.70 -2.54
C ARG A 243 -11.42 84.30 -2.14
N SER A 244 -10.74 85.11 -1.33
CA SER A 244 -9.41 84.79 -0.82
C SER A 244 -9.40 83.54 0.05
N LEU A 245 -10.39 83.36 0.93
CA LEU A 245 -10.52 82.16 1.77
C LEU A 245 -10.78 80.91 0.94
N LYS A 246 -11.57 81.04 -0.14
CA LYS A 246 -11.83 79.94 -1.06
C LYS A 246 -10.57 79.54 -1.82
N GLU A 247 -9.80 80.51 -2.32
CA GLU A 247 -8.51 80.27 -2.97
C GLU A 247 -7.51 79.57 -2.03
N GLN A 248 -7.41 80.01 -0.77
CA GLN A 248 -6.58 79.35 0.24
C GLN A 248 -7.06 77.94 0.56
N ASN A 249 -8.37 77.72 0.63
CA ASN A 249 -8.93 76.39 0.86
C ASN A 249 -8.63 75.44 -0.31
N ASP A 250 -8.78 75.93 -1.55
CA ASP A 250 -8.45 75.17 -2.76
C ASP A 250 -6.95 74.84 -2.82
N GLU A 251 -6.07 75.76 -2.38
CA GLU A 251 -4.63 75.53 -2.26
C GLU A 251 -4.30 74.47 -1.19
N LEU A 252 -4.88 74.57 0.00
CA LEU A 252 -4.71 73.58 1.07
C LEU A 252 -5.21 72.20 0.67
N ASN A 253 -6.37 72.12 0.00
CA ASN A 253 -6.87 70.86 -0.56
C ASN A 253 -5.89 70.28 -1.59
N GLY A 254 -5.30 71.13 -2.44
CA GLY A 254 -4.23 70.74 -3.36
C GLY A 254 -3.00 70.18 -2.64
N GLN A 255 -2.58 70.79 -1.52
CA GLN A 255 -1.48 70.30 -0.70
C GLN A 255 -1.77 68.94 -0.06
N ILE A 256 -2.99 68.74 0.48
CA ILE A 256 -3.42 67.45 1.06
C ILE A 256 -3.37 66.34 0.00
N ILE A 257 -3.88 66.60 -1.21
CA ILE A 257 -3.83 65.64 -2.30
C ILE A 257 -2.38 65.30 -2.66
N ASN A 258 -1.50 66.30 -2.76
CA ASN A 258 -0.10 66.06 -3.09
C ASN A 258 0.62 65.23 -2.02
N LEU A 259 0.40 65.53 -0.73
CA LEU A 259 0.93 64.75 0.39
C LEU A 259 0.38 63.32 0.41
N SER A 260 -0.91 63.13 0.14
CA SER A 260 -1.54 61.81 0.04
C SER A 260 -0.93 60.98 -1.10
N ILE A 261 -0.73 61.59 -2.28
CA ILE A 261 -0.07 60.95 -3.42
C ILE A 261 1.39 60.60 -3.10
N GLN A 262 2.13 61.48 -2.42
CA GLN A 262 3.50 61.18 -2.00
C GLN A 262 3.55 60.05 -0.96
N GLY A 263 2.62 60.05 0.01
CA GLY A 263 2.46 58.95 0.96
C GLY A 263 2.17 57.62 0.27
N ALA A 264 1.25 57.62 -0.70
CA ALA A 264 0.94 56.45 -1.51
C ALA A 264 2.14 56.01 -2.38
N LYS A 265 2.86 56.95 -3.01
CA LYS A 265 4.07 56.64 -3.78
C LYS A 265 5.17 56.04 -2.92
N ASN A 266 5.37 56.54 -1.71
CA ASN A 266 6.34 56.00 -0.77
C ASN A 266 5.96 54.59 -0.32
N LEU A 267 4.66 54.31 -0.11
CA LEU A 267 4.17 52.96 0.18
C LEU A 267 4.39 51.99 -1.01
N PHE A 268 4.20 52.46 -2.25
CA PHE A 268 4.44 51.65 -3.45
C PHE A 268 5.91 51.50 -3.82
N SER A 269 6.76 52.47 -3.45
CA SER A 269 8.19 52.47 -3.78
C SER A 269 9.07 51.86 -2.70
N ALA A 270 8.53 51.66 -1.49
CA ALA A 270 9.15 50.82 -0.46
C ALA A 270 9.24 49.39 -1.02
N SER A 271 10.45 48.99 -1.42
CA SER A 271 10.70 47.65 -1.91
C SER A 271 10.52 46.66 -0.76
N PHE A 272 9.97 45.47 -1.04
CA PHE A 272 9.72 44.41 -0.05
C PHE A 272 10.97 44.03 0.77
N SER A 273 12.17 44.37 0.26
CA SER A 273 13.47 44.13 0.87
C SER A 273 13.78 44.93 2.14
N GLU A 274 13.03 45.97 2.50
CA GLU A 274 13.32 46.82 3.68
C GLU A 274 12.27 46.71 4.80
N SER A 275 11.30 45.80 4.70
CA SER A 275 10.26 45.59 5.72
C SER A 275 10.67 44.52 6.74
N LEU A 276 10.31 44.71 8.01
CA LEU A 276 10.45 43.73 9.10
C LEU A 276 9.93 42.32 8.73
N ALA A 277 8.94 42.25 7.82
CA ALA A 277 8.43 41.00 7.27
C ALA A 277 9.45 40.22 6.42
N ALA A 278 10.34 40.91 5.70
CA ALA A 278 11.40 40.26 4.91
C ALA A 278 12.53 39.74 5.79
N GLU A 279 12.82 40.40 6.92
CA GLU A 279 13.80 39.92 7.89
C GLU A 279 13.34 38.61 8.55
N ILE A 280 12.04 38.50 8.89
CA ILE A 280 11.41 37.25 9.38
C ILE A 280 11.40 36.14 8.31
N SER A 281 11.34 36.51 7.03
CA SER A 281 11.36 35.57 5.90
C SER A 281 12.78 35.12 5.50
N SER A 282 13.81 35.79 5.99
CA SER A 282 15.21 35.59 5.56
C SER A 282 15.90 34.40 6.22
N VAL A 283 15.38 33.90 7.35
CA VAL A 283 15.65 32.52 7.78
C VAL A 283 14.70 31.66 6.97
N SER A 284 15.22 31.06 5.89
CA SER A 284 14.37 30.24 5.04
C SER A 284 13.81 29.07 5.87
N ARG A 285 12.54 28.73 5.65
CA ARG A 285 11.94 27.49 6.18
C ARG A 285 12.86 26.30 5.93
N ASP A 286 13.56 26.31 4.80
CA ASP A 286 14.48 25.27 4.38
C ASP A 286 15.73 25.20 5.27
N GLU A 287 16.35 26.34 5.63
CA GLU A 287 17.47 26.38 6.58
C GLU A 287 17.06 25.94 7.98
N LEU A 288 15.85 26.31 8.44
CA LEU A 288 15.33 25.87 9.74
C LEU A 288 15.05 24.35 9.74
N MET A 289 14.45 23.83 8.67
CA MET A 289 14.19 22.40 8.49
C MET A 289 15.50 21.61 8.41
N GLU A 290 16.51 22.12 7.70
CA GLU A 290 17.83 21.48 7.60
C GLU A 290 18.55 21.46 8.97
N ALA A 291 18.45 22.54 9.75
CA ALA A 291 19.00 22.59 11.10
C ALA A 291 18.31 21.60 12.05
N ILE A 292 16.98 21.47 11.97
CA ILE A 292 16.21 20.48 12.76
C ILE A 292 16.62 19.06 12.37
N GLN A 293 16.70 18.77 11.07
CA GLN A 293 17.05 17.44 10.57
C GLN A 293 18.48 17.02 10.99
N LYS A 294 19.44 17.95 10.94
CA LYS A 294 20.80 17.74 11.47
C LYS A 294 20.79 17.48 12.99
N GLN A 295 19.94 18.19 13.74
CA GLN A 295 19.83 17.97 15.17
C GLN A 295 19.21 16.61 15.52
N GLU A 296 18.21 16.16 14.76
CA GLU A 296 17.61 14.83 14.90
C GLU A 296 18.61 13.71 14.62
N GLU A 297 19.45 13.87 13.57
CA GLU A 297 20.50 12.89 13.26
C GLU A 297 21.55 12.80 14.39
N ILE A 298 21.97 13.94 14.93
CA ILE A 298 22.90 13.97 16.08
C ILE A 298 22.26 13.30 17.30
N ASN A 299 21.00 13.57 17.58
CA ASN A 299 20.28 12.96 18.71
C ASN A 299 20.17 11.45 18.54
N PHE A 300 19.86 10.95 17.34
CA PHE A 300 19.80 9.52 17.06
C PHE A 300 21.15 8.84 17.29
N ARG A 301 22.25 9.47 16.83
CA ARG A 301 23.61 8.97 17.04
C ARG A 301 24.03 9.00 18.50
N LEU A 302 23.65 10.04 19.25
CA LEU A 302 23.88 10.11 20.69
C LEU A 302 23.10 9.02 21.42
N GLN A 303 21.88 8.73 21.01
CA GLN A 303 21.05 7.69 21.61
C GLN A 303 21.67 6.29 21.38
N ASP A 304 22.06 5.94 20.15
CA ASP A 304 22.78 4.68 19.86
C ASP A 304 24.11 4.58 20.63
N TYR A 305 24.84 5.69 20.77
CA TYR A 305 26.07 5.72 21.56
C TYR A 305 25.80 5.49 23.06
N ILE A 306 24.78 6.14 23.61
CA ILE A 306 24.35 5.96 25.00
C ILE A 306 23.89 4.51 25.22
N ASP A 307 23.09 3.94 24.34
CA ASP A 307 22.60 2.56 24.45
C ASP A 307 23.76 1.57 24.45
N ARG A 308 24.75 1.75 23.57
CA ARG A 308 25.98 0.93 23.55
C ARG A 308 26.77 1.05 24.84
N ILE A 309 26.89 2.26 25.40
CA ILE A 309 27.56 2.46 26.70
C ILE A 309 26.77 1.79 27.82
N ILE A 310 25.45 1.95 27.86
CA ILE A 310 24.58 1.35 28.88
C ILE A 310 24.74 -0.17 28.87
N VAL A 311 24.69 -0.80 27.69
CA VAL A 311 24.92 -2.24 27.54
C VAL A 311 26.30 -2.63 28.07
N ALA A 312 27.36 -1.92 27.67
CA ALA A 312 28.71 -2.21 28.12
C ALA A 312 28.87 -2.06 29.65
N ILE A 313 28.22 -1.07 30.26
CA ILE A 313 28.23 -0.87 31.73
C ILE A 313 27.44 -1.98 32.43
N MET A 314 26.28 -2.36 31.90
CA MET A 314 25.49 -3.48 32.42
C MET A 314 26.27 -4.80 32.41
N GLU A 315 27.15 -5.01 31.42
CA GLU A 315 27.97 -6.22 31.32
C GLU A 315 29.21 -6.21 32.24
N THR A 316 29.76 -5.03 32.56
CA THR A 316 31.03 -4.92 33.32
C THR A 316 30.86 -4.51 34.79
N ASN A 317 29.99 -3.54 35.10
CA ASN A 317 29.72 -3.11 36.47
C ASN A 317 28.38 -2.33 36.58
N PRO A 318 27.26 -3.03 36.86
CA PRO A 318 25.92 -2.43 36.88
C PRO A 318 25.73 -1.33 37.95
N SER A 319 26.52 -1.34 39.02
CA SER A 319 26.40 -0.39 40.14
C SER A 319 26.65 1.07 39.75
N ILE A 320 27.27 1.32 38.59
CA ILE A 320 27.52 2.67 38.06
C ILE A 320 26.23 3.34 37.57
N LEU A 321 25.19 2.57 37.22
CA LEU A 321 23.90 3.08 36.75
C LEU A 321 22.91 3.37 37.90
N GLU A 322 23.29 3.14 39.16
CA GLU A 322 22.45 3.49 40.31
C GLU A 322 22.39 5.01 40.48
N VAL A 323 21.23 5.57 40.14
CA VAL A 323 20.89 6.97 40.47
C VAL A 323 20.65 7.04 41.97
N LYS A 324 21.49 7.80 42.68
CA LYS A 324 21.34 8.07 44.13
C LYS A 324 20.28 9.11 44.45
#